data_AF-A0A6M8N646-F1
#
_entry.id   AF-A0A6M8N646-F1
#
_cell.length_a   1.000
_cell.length_b   1.000
_cell.length_c   1.000
_cell.angle_alpha   90.00
_cell.angle_beta   90.00
_cell.angle_gamma   90.00
#
_symmetry.space_group_name_H-M   'P 1'
#
loop_
_entity.id
_entity.type
_entity.pdbx_description
1 polymer ?
#
loop_
_entity_poly.entity_id
_entity_poly.type
_entity_poly.pdbx_seq_one_letter_code
_entity_poly.pdbx_strand_id
1 'polypeptide(L)'
;MERTIMITENLDEFLEPLKSLTIASLDEKGFPFSSYAPFVKYKHKYYVYLSLMAKHSSNLSLNPKASIFFCEDEKDCKNIFGKKRVSIQCEAKRLEQNTKQEEEILEQFREKFGKEMIDMLYKMKDFYLFEFTPFYGEAVFGFGKAYNLGGENFEIFVERPNLPHTGHEKK
;
A
#
# COMPACT_ATOMS: atom_id res chain seq x y z
N MET A 1 34.71 -15.25 8.90
CA MET A 1 33.42 -15.87 8.53
C MET A 1 32.33 -15.04 9.20
N GLU A 2 32.10 -13.83 8.68
CA GLU A 2 31.00 -12.98 9.13
C GLU A 2 29.79 -13.29 8.28
N ARG A 3 28.74 -13.82 8.91
CA ARG A 3 27.45 -13.96 8.26
C ARG A 3 26.82 -12.57 8.19
N THR A 4 27.01 -11.88 7.07
CA THR A 4 26.12 -10.80 6.66
C THR A 4 24.73 -11.39 6.52
N ILE A 5 23.89 -11.15 7.52
CA ILE A 5 22.47 -11.47 7.44
C ILE A 5 21.91 -10.48 6.41
N MET A 6 21.55 -10.98 5.23
CA MET A 6 20.82 -10.21 4.22
C MET A 6 19.50 -9.78 4.85
N ILE A 7 19.46 -8.55 5.37
CA ILE A 7 18.21 -7.85 5.65
C ILE A 7 17.57 -7.66 4.28
N THR A 8 16.31 -8.05 4.07
CA THR A 8 15.55 -7.68 2.87
C THR A 8 15.55 -6.14 2.77
N GLU A 9 16.37 -5.56 1.88
CA GLU A 9 16.87 -4.17 2.00
C GLU A 9 15.90 -3.10 1.51
N ASN A 10 14.75 -3.44 0.93
CA ASN A 10 13.84 -2.44 0.36
C ASN A 10 12.38 -2.91 0.39
N LEU A 11 11.47 -1.94 0.60
CA LEU A 11 10.03 -2.09 0.55
C LEU A 11 9.54 -2.85 -0.70
N ASP A 12 10.18 -2.66 -1.85
CA ASP A 12 9.78 -3.30 -3.12
C ASP A 12 9.81 -4.83 -3.06
N GLU A 13 10.82 -5.44 -2.43
CA GLU A 13 10.90 -6.90 -2.32
C GLU A 13 9.73 -7.48 -1.51
N PHE A 14 9.26 -6.74 -0.50
CA PHE A 14 8.10 -7.15 0.30
C PHE A 14 6.79 -6.99 -0.45
N LEU A 15 6.67 -5.96 -1.30
CA LEU A 15 5.46 -5.67 -2.04
C LEU A 15 5.28 -6.54 -3.29
N GLU A 16 6.38 -7.03 -3.88
CA GLU A 16 6.38 -7.81 -5.12
C GLU A 16 5.38 -8.98 -5.14
N PRO A 17 5.30 -9.85 -4.10
CA PRO A 17 4.33 -10.95 -4.11
C PRO A 17 2.88 -10.49 -3.90
N LEU A 18 2.65 -9.24 -3.50
CA LEU A 18 1.32 -8.74 -3.14
C LEU A 18 0.57 -8.19 -4.37
N LYS A 19 -0.70 -8.58 -4.47
CA LYS A 19 -1.59 -8.17 -5.57
C LYS A 19 -2.63 -7.14 -5.17
N SER A 20 -2.88 -6.99 -3.87
CA SER A 20 -3.85 -6.05 -3.33
C SER A 20 -3.29 -5.33 -2.11
N LEU A 21 -3.91 -4.20 -1.78
CA LEU A 21 -3.69 -3.46 -0.55
C LEU A 21 -5.03 -3.23 0.14
N THR A 22 -4.97 -2.99 1.44
CA THR A 22 -6.09 -2.49 2.23
C THR A 22 -6.06 -0.97 2.21
N ILE A 23 -7.22 -0.33 2.04
CA ILE A 23 -7.40 1.13 2.06
C ILE A 23 -8.21 1.48 3.29
N ALA A 24 -7.64 2.30 4.18
CA ALA A 24 -8.38 3.05 5.18
C ALA A 24 -8.68 4.45 4.63
N SER A 25 -9.94 4.69 4.30
CA SER A 25 -10.47 5.96 3.81
C SER A 25 -11.38 6.60 4.87
N LEU A 26 -11.78 7.86 4.70
CA LEU A 26 -12.72 8.54 5.60
C LEU A 26 -14.06 8.74 4.91
N ASP A 27 -15.15 8.39 5.58
CA ASP A 27 -16.50 8.73 5.09
C ASP A 27 -16.80 10.23 5.24
N GLU A 28 -17.97 10.64 4.76
CA GLU A 28 -18.44 12.04 4.84
C GLU A 28 -18.58 12.59 6.27
N LYS A 29 -18.60 11.73 7.29
CA LYS A 29 -18.69 12.08 8.71
C LYS A 29 -17.33 12.00 9.41
N GLY A 30 -16.26 11.63 8.68
CA GLY A 30 -14.92 11.48 9.20
C GLY A 30 -14.67 10.13 9.92
N PHE A 31 -15.56 9.15 9.77
CA PHE A 31 -15.31 7.81 10.30
C PHE A 31 -14.39 7.01 9.36
N PRO A 32 -13.42 6.24 9.89
CA PRO A 32 -12.58 5.38 9.08
C PRO A 32 -13.37 4.23 8.48
N PHE A 33 -13.11 3.96 7.21
CA PHE A 33 -13.70 2.87 6.45
C PHE A 33 -12.58 2.05 5.79
N SER A 34 -12.50 0.77 6.17
CA SER A 34 -11.54 -0.18 5.60
C SER A 34 -12.14 -0.89 4.39
N SER A 35 -11.36 -1.00 3.33
CA SER A 35 -11.68 -1.74 2.11
C SER A 35 -10.40 -2.30 1.49
N TYR A 36 -10.49 -2.94 0.33
CA TYR A 36 -9.30 -3.41 -0.40
C TYR A 36 -9.40 -3.06 -1.88
N ALA A 37 -8.26 -3.08 -2.57
CA ALA A 37 -8.21 -2.99 -4.03
C ALA A 37 -6.95 -3.65 -4.60
N PRO A 38 -7.00 -4.17 -5.85
CA PRO A 38 -5.79 -4.48 -6.61
C PRO A 38 -4.93 -3.23 -6.80
N PHE A 39 -3.61 -3.38 -6.74
CA PHE A 39 -2.70 -2.24 -6.85
C PHE A 39 -1.51 -2.47 -7.78
N VAL A 40 -0.99 -1.36 -8.30
CA VAL A 40 0.35 -1.27 -8.90
C VAL A 40 1.13 -0.16 -8.21
N LYS A 41 2.45 -0.30 -8.19
CA LYS A 41 3.38 0.76 -7.78
C LYS A 41 4.08 1.26 -9.05
N TYR A 42 4.10 2.58 -9.26
CA TYR A 42 4.72 3.18 -10.43
C TYR A 42 5.28 4.55 -10.07
N LYS A 43 6.52 4.86 -10.48
CA LYS A 43 7.19 6.15 -10.20
C LYS A 43 7.02 6.61 -8.73
N HIS A 44 7.32 5.71 -7.78
CA HIS A 44 7.28 5.95 -6.32
C HIS A 44 5.89 6.21 -5.71
N LYS A 45 4.82 6.01 -6.47
CA LYS A 45 3.44 6.15 -6.00
C LYS A 45 2.67 4.85 -6.14
N TYR A 46 1.55 4.75 -5.43
CA TYR A 46 0.67 3.60 -5.46
C TYR A 46 -0.61 3.96 -6.20
N TYR A 47 -1.11 3.03 -6.99
CA TYR A 47 -2.32 3.23 -7.77
C TYR A 47 -3.28 2.07 -7.58
N VAL A 48 -4.57 2.39 -7.52
CA VAL A 48 -5.68 1.44 -7.50
C VAL A 48 -6.70 1.84 -8.57
N TYR A 49 -7.43 0.88 -9.12
CA TYR A 49 -8.44 1.13 -10.15
C TYR A 49 -9.82 0.74 -9.63
N LEU A 50 -10.66 1.73 -9.35
CA LEU A 50 -11.87 1.57 -8.54
C LEU A 50 -13.12 2.00 -9.31
N SER A 51 -14.20 1.23 -9.20
CA SER A 51 -15.53 1.67 -9.63
C SER A 51 -16.01 2.82 -8.74
N LEU A 52 -16.64 3.84 -9.34
CA LEU A 52 -17.29 4.92 -8.62
C LEU A 52 -18.50 4.45 -7.79
N MET A 53 -18.98 3.23 -7.99
CA MET A 53 -20.05 2.64 -7.17
C MET A 53 -19.56 2.19 -5.79
N ALA A 54 -18.25 2.00 -5.60
CA ALA A 54 -17.69 1.53 -4.34
C ALA A 54 -17.56 2.67 -3.32
N LYS A 55 -17.84 2.38 -2.03
CA LYS A 55 -17.79 3.39 -0.94
C LYS A 55 -16.41 4.06 -0.82
N HIS A 56 -15.32 3.32 -1.04
CA HIS A 56 -13.98 3.92 -1.02
C HIS A 56 -13.78 4.99 -2.09
N SER A 57 -14.45 4.89 -3.24
CA SER A 57 -14.28 5.86 -4.34
C SER A 57 -14.95 7.17 -3.97
N SER A 58 -16.15 7.11 -3.37
CA SER A 58 -16.79 8.30 -2.82
C SER A 58 -15.98 8.91 -1.67
N ASN A 59 -15.45 8.08 -0.78
CA ASN A 59 -14.65 8.54 0.36
C ASN A 59 -13.38 9.27 -0.10
N LEU A 60 -12.60 8.65 -0.99
CA LEU A 60 -11.34 9.21 -1.51
C LEU A 60 -11.57 10.43 -2.42
N SER A 61 -12.74 10.54 -3.05
CA SER A 61 -13.09 11.72 -3.85
C SER A 61 -13.47 12.92 -2.98
N LEU A 62 -14.01 12.68 -1.78
CA LEU A 62 -14.42 13.73 -0.83
C LEU A 62 -13.29 14.10 0.14
N ASN A 63 -12.41 13.15 0.47
CA ASN A 63 -11.34 13.33 1.43
C ASN A 63 -10.04 12.68 0.92
N PRO A 64 -8.97 13.47 0.71
CA PRO A 64 -7.71 12.94 0.21
C PRO A 64 -6.94 12.15 1.27
N LYS A 65 -7.27 12.25 2.57
CA LYS A 65 -6.51 11.55 3.62
C LYS A 65 -6.82 10.06 3.59
N ALA A 66 -5.77 9.25 3.41
CA ALA A 66 -5.88 7.80 3.43
C ALA A 66 -4.66 7.14 4.05
N SER A 67 -4.86 5.91 4.53
CA SER A 67 -3.76 4.99 4.79
C SER A 67 -3.92 3.75 3.93
N ILE A 68 -2.81 3.30 3.33
CA ILE A 68 -2.73 2.01 2.64
C ILE A 68 -1.94 1.03 3.49
N PHE A 69 -2.40 -0.21 3.54
CA PHE A 69 -1.84 -1.26 4.37
C PHE A 69 -1.58 -2.52 3.53
N PHE A 70 -0.37 -3.05 3.71
CA PHE A 70 0.12 -4.25 3.06
C PHE A 70 0.47 -5.28 4.14
N CYS A 71 0.14 -6.54 3.92
CA CYS A 71 0.56 -7.61 4.80
C CYS A 71 0.77 -8.91 4.02
N GLU A 72 1.63 -9.79 4.54
CA GLU A 72 1.75 -11.14 3.99
C GLU A 72 0.42 -11.92 4.11
N ASP A 73 0.24 -12.95 3.29
CA ASP A 73 -0.92 -13.82 3.43
C ASP A 73 -0.89 -14.55 4.78
N GLU A 74 -2.06 -14.72 5.41
CA GLU A 74 -2.15 -15.42 6.69
C GLU A 74 -1.70 -16.88 6.60
N LYS A 75 -1.98 -17.54 5.46
CA LYS A 75 -1.55 -18.92 5.19
C LYS A 75 -0.03 -19.08 5.17
N ASP A 76 0.71 -18.02 4.83
CA ASP A 76 2.17 -18.02 4.70
C ASP A 76 2.85 -17.45 5.97
N CYS A 77 2.06 -16.93 6.90
CA CYS A 77 2.52 -16.31 8.13
C CYS A 77 2.96 -17.38 9.15
N LYS A 78 4.26 -17.40 9.47
CA LYS A 78 4.81 -18.35 10.46
C LYS A 78 4.34 -18.10 11.89
N ASN A 79 4.06 -16.85 12.24
CA ASN A 79 3.56 -16.45 13.55
C ASN A 79 2.65 -15.23 13.42
N ILE A 80 1.36 -15.42 13.68
CA ILE A 80 0.33 -14.40 13.50
C ILE A 80 0.59 -13.12 14.32
N PHE A 81 1.22 -13.22 15.49
CA PHE A 81 1.59 -12.06 16.31
C PHE A 81 2.75 -11.25 15.71
N GLY A 82 3.55 -11.88 14.83
CA GLY A 82 4.68 -11.28 14.12
C GLY A 82 4.44 -11.08 12.63
N LYS A 83 3.16 -11.05 12.18
CA LYS A 83 2.79 -10.94 10.76
C LYS A 83 3.47 -9.75 10.08
N LYS A 84 4.19 -10.04 8.99
CA LYS A 84 4.89 -9.01 8.19
C LYS A 84 3.88 -8.04 7.59
N ARG A 85 4.13 -6.75 7.77
CA ARG A 85 3.20 -5.70 7.36
C ARG A 85 3.88 -4.37 7.16
N VAL A 86 3.27 -3.56 6.29
CA VAL A 86 3.65 -2.17 6.04
C VAL A 86 2.40 -1.31 6.07
N SER A 87 2.44 -0.20 6.81
CA SER A 87 1.41 0.84 6.83
C SER A 87 1.99 2.11 6.24
N ILE A 88 1.29 2.74 5.30
CA ILE A 88 1.71 4.00 4.67
C ILE A 88 0.58 5.00 4.82
N GLN A 89 0.91 6.21 5.27
CA GLN A 89 0.01 7.37 5.23
C GLN A 89 0.25 8.13 3.93
N CYS A 90 -0.84 8.52 3.29
CA CYS A 90 -0.80 9.06 1.95
C CYS A 90 -1.92 10.06 1.69
N GLU A 91 -1.68 10.93 0.71
CA GLU A 91 -2.74 11.72 0.09
C GLU A 91 -3.20 11.04 -1.19
N ALA A 92 -4.51 10.86 -1.29
CA ALA A 92 -5.17 10.24 -2.43
C ALA A 92 -5.67 11.30 -3.41
N LYS A 93 -5.52 11.01 -4.70
CA LYS A 93 -6.06 11.85 -5.79
C LYS A 93 -6.66 10.97 -6.87
N ARG A 94 -7.91 11.25 -7.25
CA ARG A 94 -8.52 10.65 -8.44
C ARG A 94 -7.90 11.26 -9.70
N LEU A 95 -7.46 10.41 -10.63
CA LEU A 95 -6.94 10.86 -11.92
C LEU A 95 -8.06 11.07 -12.94
N GLU A 96 -7.80 11.94 -13.92
CA GLU A 96 -8.70 12.16 -15.05
C GLU A 96 -8.55 11.05 -16.09
N GLN A 97 -9.68 10.65 -16.66
CA GLN A 97 -9.72 9.67 -17.75
C GLN A 97 -9.29 10.30 -19.09
N ASN A 98 -8.86 9.46 -20.03
CA ASN A 98 -8.40 9.80 -21.37
C ASN A 98 -7.15 10.70 -21.37
N THR A 99 -6.30 10.52 -20.36
CA THR A 99 -5.01 11.23 -20.26
C THR A 99 -3.85 10.28 -20.54
N LYS A 100 -2.71 10.83 -20.97
CA LYS A 100 -1.48 10.03 -21.14
C LYS A 100 -1.06 9.37 -19.82
N GLN A 101 -1.22 10.09 -18.71
CA GLN A 101 -0.89 9.56 -17.38
C GLN A 101 -1.75 8.36 -17.01
N GLU A 102 -3.06 8.43 -17.26
CA GLU A 102 -3.96 7.30 -17.03
C GLU A 102 -3.50 6.07 -17.83
N GLU A 103 -3.25 6.23 -19.13
CA GLU A 103 -2.87 5.12 -20.00
C GLU A 103 -1.53 4.49 -19.59
N GLU A 104 -0.53 5.29 -19.20
CA GLU A 104 0.75 4.78 -18.67
C GLU A 104 0.54 3.88 -17.44
N ILE A 105 -0.36 4.26 -16.53
CA ILE A 105 -0.62 3.50 -15.31
C ILE A 105 -1.50 2.27 -15.61
N LEU A 106 -2.51 2.41 -16.49
CA LEU A 106 -3.34 1.28 -16.91
C LEU A 106 -2.51 0.18 -17.58
N GLU A 107 -1.44 0.52 -18.30
CA GLU A 107 -0.53 -0.47 -18.85
C GLU A 107 0.13 -1.31 -17.75
N GLN A 108 0.55 -0.70 -16.63
CA GLN A 108 1.08 -1.43 -15.48
C GLN A 108 0.04 -2.39 -14.88
N PHE A 109 -1.25 -1.99 -14.87
CA PHE A 109 -2.33 -2.89 -14.48
C PHE A 109 -2.53 -4.04 -15.49
N ARG A 110 -2.44 -3.77 -16.80
CA ARG A 110 -2.57 -4.80 -17.85
C ARG A 110 -1.45 -5.83 -17.74
N GLU A 111 -0.22 -5.38 -17.49
CA GLU A 111 0.94 -6.25 -17.25
C GLU A 111 0.73 -7.11 -16.00
N LYS A 112 0.25 -6.53 -14.88
CA LYS A 112 0.12 -7.24 -13.60
C LYS A 112 -1.11 -8.15 -13.50
N PHE A 113 -2.24 -7.77 -14.09
CA PHE A 113 -3.54 -8.43 -13.90
C PHE A 113 -4.17 -8.99 -15.19
N GLY A 114 -3.54 -8.76 -16.33
CA GLY A 114 -4.01 -9.24 -17.63
C GLY A 114 -4.80 -8.18 -18.40
N LYS A 115 -4.44 -8.01 -19.67
CA LYS A 115 -5.01 -7.00 -20.57
C LYS A 115 -6.52 -7.09 -20.72
N GLU A 116 -7.07 -8.30 -20.91
CA GLU A 116 -8.51 -8.49 -21.15
C GLU A 116 -9.36 -8.00 -19.97
N MET A 117 -8.90 -8.25 -18.74
CA MET A 117 -9.58 -7.82 -17.51
C MET A 117 -9.62 -6.29 -17.42
N ILE A 118 -8.46 -5.64 -17.58
CA ILE A 118 -8.37 -4.18 -17.46
C ILE A 118 -9.11 -3.48 -18.59
N ASP A 119 -9.05 -3.99 -19.82
CA ASP A 119 -9.79 -3.45 -20.96
C ASP A 119 -11.31 -3.61 -20.78
N MET A 120 -11.78 -4.68 -20.12
CA MET A 120 -13.19 -4.83 -19.74
C MET A 120 -13.62 -3.74 -18.76
N LEU A 121 -12.86 -3.53 -17.68
CA LEU A 121 -13.16 -2.52 -16.67
C LEU A 121 -13.11 -1.10 -17.26
N TYR A 122 -12.15 -0.81 -18.14
CA TYR A 122 -12.03 0.46 -18.85
C TYR A 122 -13.25 0.79 -19.73
N LYS A 123 -13.92 -0.23 -20.30
CA LYS A 123 -15.15 -0.04 -21.09
C LYS A 123 -16.36 0.31 -20.23
N MET A 124 -16.36 0.00 -18.93
CA MET A 124 -17.48 0.32 -18.03
C MET A 124 -17.59 1.83 -17.73
N LYS A 125 -16.51 2.59 -17.94
CA LYS A 125 -16.41 4.06 -17.78
C LYS A 125 -16.67 4.60 -16.37
N ASP A 126 -17.14 3.78 -15.44
CA ASP A 126 -17.27 4.11 -14.02
C ASP A 126 -16.01 3.76 -13.21
N PHE A 127 -14.97 3.17 -13.81
CA PHE A 127 -13.70 2.92 -13.15
C PHE A 127 -12.71 4.09 -13.31
N TYR A 128 -12.09 4.48 -12.21
CA TYR A 128 -11.10 5.57 -12.16
C TYR A 128 -9.85 5.12 -11.41
N LEU A 129 -8.70 5.61 -11.87
CA LEU A 129 -7.45 5.48 -11.13
C LEU A 129 -7.45 6.44 -9.93
N PHE A 130 -7.03 5.93 -8.78
CA PHE A 130 -6.69 6.73 -7.62
C PHE A 130 -5.19 6.56 -7.34
N GLU A 131 -4.49 7.69 -7.31
CA GLU A 131 -3.09 7.82 -6.95
C GLU A 131 -2.98 8.04 -5.44
N PHE A 132 -2.08 7.32 -4.77
CA PHE A 132 -1.69 7.56 -3.39
C PHE A 132 -0.24 8.02 -3.35
N THR A 133 -0.03 9.25 -2.89
CA THR A 133 1.30 9.84 -2.69
C THR A 133 1.70 9.66 -1.22
N PRO A 134 2.75 8.89 -0.91
CA PRO A 134 3.17 8.62 0.46
C PRO A 134 3.80 9.86 1.12
N PHE A 135 3.56 10.04 2.42
CA PHE A 135 4.27 11.06 3.23
C PHE A 135 4.75 10.54 4.59
N TYR A 136 4.41 9.30 4.95
CA TYR A 136 4.89 8.62 6.15
C TYR A 136 4.65 7.12 6.01
N GLY A 137 5.46 6.29 6.65
CA GLY A 137 5.13 4.87 6.76
C GLY A 137 5.94 4.11 7.80
N GLU A 138 5.49 2.90 8.06
CA GLU A 138 6.01 1.98 9.05
C GLU A 138 6.03 0.55 8.52
N ALA A 139 7.05 -0.21 8.88
CA ALA A 139 7.20 -1.62 8.54
C ALA A 139 7.42 -2.47 9.80
N VAL A 140 6.76 -3.62 9.91
CA VAL A 140 6.95 -4.61 10.98
C VAL A 140 7.18 -5.99 10.37
N PHE A 141 8.33 -6.60 10.67
CA PHE A 141 8.80 -7.85 10.05
C PHE A 141 9.08 -8.94 11.11
N GLY A 142 8.33 -8.90 12.21
CA GLY A 142 8.45 -9.79 13.36
C GLY A 142 8.84 -9.05 14.65
N PHE A 143 9.00 -9.81 15.74
CA PHE A 143 9.37 -9.25 17.04
C PHE A 143 10.71 -8.50 16.99
N GLY A 144 10.75 -7.29 17.54
CA GLY A 144 11.93 -6.43 17.55
C GLY A 144 12.35 -5.90 16.17
N LYS A 145 11.59 -6.18 15.11
CA LYS A 145 11.88 -5.76 13.73
C LYS A 145 10.85 -4.76 13.25
N ALA A 146 10.89 -3.56 13.82
CA ALA A 146 10.02 -2.44 13.45
C ALA A 146 10.86 -1.29 12.90
N TYR A 147 10.45 -0.77 11.76
CA TYR A 147 11.15 0.26 11.00
C TYR A 147 10.18 1.40 10.67
N ASN A 148 10.73 2.60 10.48
CA ASN A 148 10.06 3.66 9.73
C ASN A 148 10.40 3.51 8.25
N LEU A 149 9.56 4.04 7.38
CA LEU A 149 9.90 4.22 5.97
C LEU A 149 10.52 5.61 5.80
N GLY A 150 11.72 5.66 5.20
CA GLY A 150 12.47 6.87 4.94
C GLY A 150 12.96 6.96 3.50
N GLY A 151 13.88 7.89 3.25
CA GLY A 151 14.21 8.36 1.90
C GLY A 151 13.16 9.37 1.41
N GLU A 152 13.44 10.01 0.26
CA GLU A 152 12.56 11.02 -0.34
C GLU A 152 11.15 10.47 -0.65
N ASN A 153 11.07 9.18 -0.95
CA ASN A 153 9.85 8.50 -1.41
C ASN A 153 9.24 7.53 -0.40
N PHE A 154 9.77 7.42 0.83
CA PHE A 154 9.29 6.48 1.86
C PHE A 154 9.41 5.00 1.43
N GLU A 155 10.55 4.62 0.84
CA GLU A 155 10.80 3.26 0.32
C GLU A 155 11.89 2.53 1.11
N ILE A 156 12.68 3.24 1.91
CA ILE A 156 13.85 2.69 2.60
C ILE A 156 13.49 2.37 4.05
N PHE A 157 13.87 1.19 4.55
CA PHE A 157 13.70 0.88 5.96
C PHE A 157 14.73 1.63 6.81
N VAL A 158 14.23 2.40 7.78
CA VAL A 158 15.03 3.16 8.73
C VAL A 158 14.74 2.63 10.13
N GLU A 159 15.80 2.32 10.88
CA GLU A 159 15.65 1.89 12.27
C GLU A 159 14.94 2.95 13.10
N ARG A 160 14.03 2.50 13.96
CA ARG A 160 13.42 3.39 14.94
C ARG A 160 14.46 3.66 16.02
N PRO A 161 14.67 4.92 16.44
CA PRO A 161 15.51 5.19 17.60
C PRO A 161 14.95 4.37 18.78
N ASN A 162 15.84 3.68 19.50
CA ASN A 162 15.50 2.80 20.61
C ASN A 162 14.56 3.52 21.59
N LEU A 163 13.26 3.26 21.49
CA LEU A 163 12.35 3.47 22.61
C LEU A 163 12.72 2.40 23.64
N PRO A 164 13.02 2.76 24.90
CA PRO A 164 13.34 1.76 25.91
C PRO A 164 12.21 0.73 25.94
N HIS A 165 12.57 -0.53 25.71
CA HIS A 165 11.66 -1.66 25.81
C HIS A 165 11.20 -1.81 27.28
N THR A 166 10.25 -0.99 27.73
CA THR A 166 9.60 -1.15 29.05
C THR A 166 8.52 -2.22 28.99
N GLY A 167 8.76 -3.31 28.27
CA GLY A 167 7.72 -4.27 27.93
C GLY A 167 8.34 -5.56 27.44
N HIS A 168 9.00 -6.26 28.35
CA HIS A 168 9.13 -7.71 28.49
C HIS A 168 10.29 -7.94 29.46
N GLU A 169 10.03 -7.67 30.74
CA GLU A 169 10.86 -8.26 31.80
C GLU A 169 10.79 -9.78 31.62
N LYS A 170 11.97 -10.39 31.53
CA LYS A 170 12.11 -11.84 31.68
C LYS A 170 11.59 -12.19 33.07
N LYS A 171 10.46 -12.89 33.14
CA LYS A 171 10.19 -13.83 34.22
C LYS A 171 10.50 -15.23 33.73
#